data_AF-D7BJY5-F1
#
_entry.id   AF-D7BJY5-F1
#
_cell.length_a   1.000
_cell.length_b   1.000
_cell.length_c   1.000
_cell.angle_alpha   90.00
_cell.angle_beta   90.00
_cell.angle_gamma   90.00
#
_symmetry.space_group_name_H-M   'P 1'
#
loop_
_entity.id
_entity.type
_entity.pdbx_description
1 polymer ?
#
loop_
_entity_poly.entity_id
_entity_poly.type
_entity_poly.pdbx_seq_one_letter_code
_entity_poly.pdbx_strand_id
1 'polypeptide(L)' 'MAAMKPRTGDGPLETERSNHGTILRIPLEGGGRMVLELNDTELCALSEVVCEAVERLDN' A
#
# COMPACT_ATOMS: atom_id res chain seq x y z
N MET A 1 5.73 0.72 34.28
CA MET A 1 6.26 0.61 32.91
C MET A 1 5.08 0.56 31.95
N ALA A 2 4.94 1.52 31.03
CA ALA A 2 3.93 1.41 29.99
C ALA A 2 4.48 0.46 28.91
N ALA A 3 3.92 -0.74 28.81
CA ALA A 3 4.15 -1.60 27.66
C ALA A 3 3.46 -0.94 26.46
N MET A 4 4.19 -0.13 25.70
CA MET A 4 3.70 0.30 24.41
C MET A 4 3.54 -0.97 23.57
N LYS A 5 2.31 -1.28 23.12
CA LYS A 5 2.12 -2.32 22.11
C LYS A 5 3.14 -2.06 20.99
N PRO A 6 3.81 -3.08 20.43
CA PRO A 6 4.64 -2.90 19.26
C PRO A 6 3.79 -2.12 18.25
N ARG A 7 4.24 -0.91 17.86
CA ARG A 7 3.59 -0.14 16.80
C ARG A 7 3.99 -0.76 15.47
N THR A 8 3.75 -2.05 15.30
CA THR A 8 4.22 -2.77 14.13
C THR A 8 3.38 -2.36 12.93
N GLY A 9 4.07 -1.84 11.92
CA GLY A 9 3.52 -1.64 10.59
C GLY A 9 3.19 -2.97 9.91
N ASP A 10 3.69 -4.12 10.38
CA ASP A 10 3.74 -5.49 9.80
C ASP A 10 2.49 -6.11 9.13
N GLY A 11 1.39 -5.38 8.94
CA GLY A 11 0.29 -5.86 8.11
C GLY A 11 0.71 -6.01 6.64
N PRO A 12 0.08 -6.90 5.87
CA PRO A 12 0.35 -7.01 4.44
C PRO A 12 -0.04 -5.72 3.71
N LEU A 13 0.47 -5.57 2.48
CA LEU A 13 -0.12 -4.65 1.54
C LEU A 13 -1.58 -5.08 1.27
N GLU A 14 -2.53 -4.16 1.40
CA GLU A 14 -3.96 -4.45 1.25
C GLU A 14 -4.61 -3.50 0.26
N THR A 15 -5.57 -3.99 -0.53
CA THR A 15 -6.37 -3.18 -1.45
C THR A 15 -7.86 -3.55 -1.38
N GLU A 16 -8.74 -2.56 -1.49
CA GLU A 16 -10.20 -2.73 -1.36
C GLU A 16 -10.95 -1.76 -2.29
N ARG A 17 -11.98 -2.25 -3.01
CA ARG A 17 -12.84 -1.39 -3.83
C ARG A 17 -13.91 -0.73 -2.97
N SER A 18 -14.03 0.60 -3.07
CA SER A 18 -15.05 1.41 -2.42
C SER A 18 -16.06 1.96 -3.45
N ASN A 19 -17.07 2.68 -2.98
CA ASN A 19 -18.01 3.41 -3.85
C ASN A 19 -17.37 4.61 -4.58
N HIS A 20 -16.21 5.07 -4.11
CA HIS A 20 -15.57 6.31 -4.56
C HIS A 20 -14.19 6.09 -5.21
N GLY A 21 -13.66 4.86 -5.17
CA GLY A 21 -12.38 4.51 -5.74
C GLY A 21 -11.84 3.20 -5.17
N THR A 22 -10.53 3.00 -5.29
CA THR A 22 -9.82 1.87 -4.70
C THR A 22 -8.93 2.36 -3.56
N ILE A 23 -9.09 1.78 -2.38
CA ILE A 23 -8.28 2.08 -1.20
C ILE A 23 -7.07 1.15 -1.19
N LEU A 24 -5.86 1.72 -1.18
CA LEU A 24 -4.59 1.01 -1.01
C LEU A 24 -4.01 1.32 0.38
N ARG A 25 -3.62 0.28 1.12
CA ARG A 25 -3.03 0.38 2.46
C ARG A 25 -1.62 -0.21 2.45
N ILE A 26 -0.63 0.63 2.78
CA ILE A 26 0.79 0.25 2.79
C ILE A 26 1.32 0.34 4.24
N PRO A 27 1.87 -0.75 4.79
CA PRO A 27 2.55 -0.73 6.08
C PRO A 27 3.80 0.18 6.04
N LEU A 28 4.04 0.96 7.10
CA LEU A 28 5.22 1.83 7.19
C LEU A 28 6.20 1.35 8.25
N GLU A 29 7.49 1.46 7.92
CA GLU A 29 8.60 1.27 8.86
C GLU A 29 8.49 2.27 10.02
N GLY A 30 8.52 1.79 11.26
CA GLY A 30 8.31 2.60 12.46
C GLY A 30 6.85 2.71 12.92
N GLY A 31 5.93 2.11 12.16
CA GLY A 31 4.54 1.89 12.57
C GLY A 31 3.52 2.74 11.84
N GLY A 32 2.28 2.26 11.88
CA GLY A 32 1.16 2.87 11.15
C GLY A 32 1.06 2.36 9.71
N ARG A 33 0.16 2.99 8.96
CA ARG A 33 -0.14 2.64 7.56
C ARG A 33 -0.36 3.91 6.75
N MET A 34 0.20 3.95 5.55
CA MET A 34 -0.20 4.91 4.53
C MET A 34 -1.48 4.38 3.89
N VAL A 35 -2.50 5.24 3.79
CA VAL A 35 -3.78 4.91 3.15
C VAL A 35 -3.98 5.88 2.00
N LEU A 36 -4.14 5.34 0.79
CA LEU A 36 -4.38 6.07 -0.44
C LEU A 36 -5.75 5.70 -0.97
N GLU A 37 -6.51 6.68 -1.46
CA GLU A 37 -7.70 6.44 -2.26
C GLU A 37 -7.39 6.86 -3.70
N LEU A 38 -7.60 5.94 -4.63
CA LEU A 38 -7.23 6.10 -6.04
C LEU A 38 -8.49 5.97 -6.90
N ASN A 39 -8.62 6.82 -7.91
CA ASN A 39 -9.57 6.58 -8.98
C ASN A 39 -9.03 5.52 -9.97
N ASP A 40 -9.87 5.12 -10.95
CA ASP A 40 -9.52 4.06 -11.90
C ASP A 40 -8.27 4.39 -12.74
N THR A 41 -8.12 5.65 -13.17
CA THR A 41 -6.96 6.10 -13.95
C THR A 41 -5.68 6.03 -13.13
N GLU A 42 -5.72 6.53 -11.89
CA GLU A 42 -4.57 6.51 -10.97
C GLU A 42 -4.16 5.08 -10.60
N LEU A 43 -5.13 4.19 -10.41
CA LEU A 43 -4.88 2.78 -10.12
C LEU A 43 -4.18 2.08 -11.29
N CYS A 44 -4.63 2.31 -12.53
CA CYS A 44 -3.98 1.75 -13.72
C CYS A 44 -2.54 2.26 -13.85
N ALA A 45 -2.33 3.58 -13.70
CA ALA A 45 -0.99 4.16 -13.77
C ALA A 45 -0.04 3.61 -12.68
N LEU A 46 -0.53 3.43 -11.45
CA LEU A 46 0.24 2.82 -10.37
C LEU A 46 0.61 1.36 -10.71
N SER A 47 -0.33 0.59 -11.24
CA SER A 47 -0.10 -0.79 -11.64
C SER A 47 0.98 -0.91 -12.72
N GLU A 48 0.97 -0.03 -13.73
CA GLU A 48 1.96 -0.03 -14.80
C GLU A 48 3.38 0.20 -14.26
N VAL A 49 3.56 1.22 -13.42
CA VAL A 49 4.88 1.55 -12.83
C VAL A 49 5.41 0.42 -11.95
N VAL A 50 4.53 -0.22 -11.16
CA VAL A 50 4.94 -1.34 -10.30
C VAL A 50 5.29 -2.57 -11.13
N CYS A 51 4.51 -2.90 -12.16
CA CYS A 51 4.81 -4.01 -13.07
C CYS A 51 6.16 -3.81 -13.77
N GLU A 52 6.41 -2.61 -14.29
CA GLU A 52 7.69 -2.26 -14.93
C GLU A 52 8.87 -2.38 -13.94
N ALA A 53 8.66 -2.03 -12.66
CA ALA A 53 9.67 -2.22 -11.62
C ALA A 53 9.93 -3.70 -11.34
N VAL A 54 8.90 -4.55 -11.37
CA VAL A 54 9.05 -6.01 -11.20
C VAL A 54 9.84 -6.61 -12.37
N GLU A 55 9.53 -6.25 -13.61
CA GLU A 55 10.26 -6.74 -14.80
C GLU A 55 11.75 -6.41 -14.74
N ARG A 56 12.12 -5.26 -14.16
CA ARG A 56 13.51 -4.87 -13.93
C ARG A 56 14.24 -5.70 -12.87
N LEU A 57 13.53 -6.38 -11.97
CA LEU A 57 14.16 -7.27 -10.97
C LEU A 57 14.64 -8.57 -11.61
N ASP A 58 14.00 -8.99 -12.72
CA ASP A 58 14.28 -10.26 -13.40
C ASP A 58 15.41 -10.18 -14.44
N ASN A 59 16.00 -9.00 -14.66
CA ASN A 59 17.06 -8.74 -15.64
C ASN A 59 18.36 -8.25 -14.99
#